data_AF-A0A3B9HAG3-F1
#
_entry.id   AF-A0A3B9HAG3-F1
#
_cell.length_a   1.000
_cell.length_b   1.000
_cell.length_c   1.000
_cell.angle_alpha   90.00
_cell.angle_beta   90.00
_cell.angle_gamma   90.00
#
_symmetry.space_group_name_H-M   'P 1'
#
loop_
_entity.id
_entity.type
_entity.pdbx_description
1 polymer ?
#
loop_
_entity_poly.entity_id
_entity_poly.type
_entity_poly.pdbx_seq_one_letter_code
_entity_poly.pdbx_strand_id
1 'polypeptide(L)'
;NEKGFTGVVEKKYNAHSQFLTTAISVGSIGLFLLLLILLWTLFKAIKTRNLWAILLVVVMVSSLSTESFLEKQAGVVPFVLFVSLVLFNKLPILQQADENKQV
;
A
#
# COMPACT_ATOMS: atom_id res chain seq x y z
N ASN A 1 -9.07 0.00 46.52
CA ASN A 1 -8.89 1.23 45.72
C ASN A 1 -7.71 1.08 44.75
N GLU A 2 -7.95 0.34 43.67
CA GLU A 2 -7.74 0.77 42.27
C GLU A 2 -6.44 1.53 41.91
N LYS A 3 -5.28 0.89 42.05
CA LYS A 3 -4.02 1.36 41.46
C LYS A 3 -3.32 0.27 40.65
N GLY A 4 -3.91 -0.18 39.53
CA GLY A 4 -3.37 -1.38 38.86
C GLY A 4 -3.49 -1.56 37.35
N PHE A 5 -4.17 -0.70 36.58
CA PHE A 5 -4.48 -1.05 35.18
C PHE A 5 -4.38 0.07 34.13
N THR A 6 -3.63 1.14 34.38
CA THR A 6 -3.52 2.25 33.40
C THR A 6 -2.24 2.23 32.55
N GLY A 7 -1.23 1.41 32.89
CA GLY A 7 0.05 1.38 32.15
C GLY A 7 0.12 0.44 30.93
N VAL A 8 -0.82 -0.48 30.78
CA VAL A 8 -0.84 -1.43 29.63
C VAL A 8 -1.61 -0.85 28.43
N VAL A 9 -2.41 0.20 28.66
CA VAL A 9 -3.19 0.87 27.62
C VAL A 9 -2.35 1.89 26.82
N GLU A 10 -1.31 2.47 27.41
CA GLU A 10 -0.45 3.46 26.74
C GLU A 10 0.52 2.85 25.70
N LYS A 11 0.86 1.56 25.79
CA LYS A 11 1.72 0.91 24.78
C LYS A 11 1.00 0.44 23.52
N LYS A 12 -0.33 0.63 23.46
CA LYS A 12 -1.14 0.39 22.25
C LYS A 12 -1.11 1.55 21.25
N TYR A 13 -0.38 2.63 21.57
CA TYR A 13 -0.49 3.91 20.87
C TYR A 13 0.42 4.09 19.64
N ASN A 14 1.20 3.08 19.24
CA ASN A 14 2.07 3.18 18.06
C ASN A 14 2.05 1.96 17.12
N ALA A 15 1.20 0.98 17.40
CA ALA A 15 1.12 -0.27 16.63
C ALA A 15 -0.17 -0.35 15.80
N HIS A 16 -0.79 0.78 15.46
CA HIS A 16 -1.96 0.83 14.57
C HIS A 16 -1.54 0.85 13.08
N SER A 17 -0.45 0.15 12.75
CA SER A 17 -0.02 -0.03 11.38
C SER A 17 -1.05 -0.89 10.65
N GLN A 18 -1.43 -0.47 9.45
CA GLN A 18 -2.39 -1.20 8.60
C GLN A 18 -2.06 -2.69 8.49
N PHE A 19 -0.77 -3.05 8.48
CA PHE A 19 -0.31 -4.43 8.46
C PHE A 19 -0.77 -5.24 9.67
N LEU A 20 -0.62 -4.70 10.89
CA LEU A 20 -1.04 -5.39 12.11
C LEU A 20 -2.56 -5.50 12.19
N THR A 21 -3.24 -4.42 11.82
CA THR A 21 -4.71 -4.38 11.80
C THR A 21 -5.29 -5.35 10.78
N THR A 22 -4.74 -5.40 9.57
CA THR A 22 -5.16 -6.37 8.54
C THR A 22 -4.87 -7.81 8.96
N ALA A 23 -3.75 -8.08 9.63
CA ALA A 23 -3.43 -9.41 10.14
C ALA A 23 -4.42 -9.91 11.20
N ILE A 24 -4.93 -9.01 12.06
CA ILE A 24 -5.86 -9.36 13.14
C ILE A 24 -7.31 -9.37 12.65
N SER A 25 -7.70 -8.43 11.79
CA SER A 25 -9.09 -8.23 11.33
C SER A 25 -9.48 -9.17 10.18
N VAL A 26 -8.59 -9.34 9.19
CA VAL A 26 -8.84 -10.16 7.98
C VAL A 26 -8.05 -11.48 8.03
N GLY A 27 -7.04 -11.57 8.89
CA GLY A 27 -6.14 -12.71 8.98
C GLY A 27 -4.90 -12.58 8.11
N SER A 28 -4.08 -13.62 8.12
CA SER A 28 -2.84 -13.71 7.33
C SER A 28 -3.06 -13.58 5.81
N ILE A 29 -4.23 -14.00 5.32
CA ILE A 29 -4.62 -13.90 3.91
C ILE A 29 -4.72 -12.44 3.46
N GLY A 30 -5.36 -11.59 4.26
CA GLY A 30 -5.50 -10.17 3.95
C GLY A 30 -4.15 -9.46 3.94
N LEU A 31 -3.27 -9.81 4.89
CA LEU A 31 -1.91 -9.26 4.95
C LEU A 31 -1.10 -9.68 3.71
N PHE A 32 -1.22 -10.94 3.30
CA PHE A 32 -0.52 -11.45 2.12
C PHE A 32 -0.96 -10.73 0.83
N LEU A 33 -2.27 -10.52 0.66
CA LEU A 33 -2.83 -9.76 -0.46
C LEU A 33 -2.33 -8.31 -0.47
N LEU A 34 -2.32 -7.64 0.69
CA LEU A 34 -1.83 -6.27 0.80
C LEU A 34 -0.35 -6.17 0.40
N LEU A 35 0.49 -7.09 0.90
CA LEU A 35 1.90 -7.16 0.52
C LEU A 35 2.06 -7.41 -0.99
N LEU A 36 1.27 -8.34 -1.55
CA LEU A 36 1.35 -8.66 -2.98
C LEU A 36 1.05 -7.43 -3.85
N ILE A 37 0.02 -6.66 -3.51
CA ILE A 37 -0.35 -5.43 -4.24
C ILE A 37 0.76 -4.38 -4.13
N LEU A 38 1.31 -4.17 -2.93
CA LEU A 38 2.39 -3.20 -2.72
C LEU A 38 3.67 -3.60 -3.47
N LEU A 39 4.08 -4.88 -3.38
CA LEU A 39 5.27 -5.39 -4.05
C LEU A 39 5.12 -5.34 -5.57
N TRP A 40 3.96 -5.70 -6.12
CA TRP A 40 3.70 -5.58 -7.55
C TRP A 40 3.80 -4.12 -8.00
N THR A 41 3.11 -3.22 -7.29
CA THR A 41 3.08 -1.79 -7.63
C THR A 41 4.49 -1.19 -7.59
N LEU A 42 5.29 -1.54 -6.58
CA LEU A 42 6.69 -1.14 -6.46
C LEU A 42 7.54 -1.72 -7.60
N PHE A 43 7.41 -3.00 -7.91
CA PHE A 43 8.14 -3.64 -9.01
C PHE A 43 7.86 -2.94 -10.34
N LYS A 44 6.60 -2.59 -10.60
CA LYS A 44 6.22 -1.86 -11.81
C LYS A 44 6.76 -0.43 -11.83
N ALA A 45 6.72 0.28 -10.70
CA ALA A 45 7.29 1.62 -10.57
C ALA A 45 8.81 1.64 -10.79
N ILE A 46 9.52 0.62 -10.33
CA ILE A 46 10.97 0.46 -10.58
C ILE A 46 11.21 0.13 -12.06
N LYS A 47 10.42 -0.76 -12.66
CA LYS A 47 10.54 -1.14 -14.08
C LYS A 47 10.27 0.03 -15.03
N THR A 48 9.36 0.93 -14.69
CA THR A 48 9.09 2.16 -15.48
C THR A 48 10.19 3.22 -15.34
N ARG A 49 11.14 3.06 -14.39
CA ARG A 49 12.10 4.10 -13.96
C ARG A 49 11.43 5.44 -13.66
N ASN A 50 10.15 5.42 -13.28
CA ASN A 50 9.40 6.64 -13.01
C ASN A 50 9.58 7.02 -11.54
N LEU A 51 10.46 7.98 -11.28
CA LEU A 51 10.75 8.48 -9.93
C LEU A 51 9.47 8.95 -9.21
N TRP A 52 8.51 9.52 -9.93
CA TRP A 52 7.22 9.92 -9.36
C TRP A 52 6.41 8.73 -8.88
N ALA A 53 6.36 7.64 -9.66
CA ALA A 53 5.68 6.42 -9.26
C ALA A 53 6.34 5.78 -8.03
N ILE A 54 7.68 5.81 -7.95
CA ILE A 54 8.41 5.28 -6.80
C ILE A 54 8.14 6.11 -5.55
N LEU A 55 8.24 7.45 -5.64
CA LEU A 55 7.93 8.36 -4.53
C LEU A 55 6.51 8.16 -4.03
N LEU A 56 5.55 8.00 -4.94
CA LEU A 56 4.16 7.78 -4.61
C LEU A 56 4.00 6.46 -3.82
N VAL A 57 4.61 5.37 -4.28
CA VAL A 57 4.58 4.08 -3.56
C VAL A 57 5.23 4.21 -2.18
N VAL A 58 6.35 4.93 -2.05
CA VAL A 58 7.01 5.15 -0.74
C VAL A 58 6.10 5.92 0.22
N VAL A 59 5.42 6.96 -0.25
CA VAL A 59 4.45 7.72 0.54
C VAL A 59 3.30 6.80 0.98
N MET A 60 2.77 5.97 0.09
CA MET A 60 1.72 5.01 0.44
C MET A 60 2.15 4.03 1.51
N VAL A 61 3.33 3.39 1.36
CA VAL A 61 3.85 2.44 2.34
C VAL A 61 4.10 3.11 3.69
N SER A 62 4.61 4.35 3.69
CA SER A 62 4.82 5.14 4.90
C SER A 62 3.49 5.43 5.60
N SER A 63 2.47 5.86 4.86
CA SER A 63 1.13 6.13 5.40
C SER A 63 0.43 4.89 5.94
N LEU A 64 0.57 3.74 5.26
CA LEU A 64 0.04 2.45 5.73
C LEU A 64 0.78 1.93 6.98
N SER A 65 2.02 2.37 7.20
CA SER A 65 2.79 1.99 8.38
C SER A 65 2.39 2.81 9.61
N THR A 66 1.91 4.04 9.43
CA THR A 66 1.55 4.96 10.53
C THR A 66 0.09 4.88 10.97
N GLU A 67 -0.88 4.61 10.07
CA GLU A 67 -2.27 4.35 10.48
C GLU A 67 -2.97 3.23 9.69
N SER A 68 -4.14 2.81 10.19
CA SER A 68 -5.06 1.88 9.53
C SER A 68 -6.00 2.58 8.52
N PHE A 69 -5.43 3.35 7.60
CA PHE A 69 -6.22 4.14 6.66
C PHE A 69 -7.14 3.31 5.75
N LEU A 70 -6.82 2.04 5.43
CA LEU A 70 -7.64 1.20 4.56
C LEU A 70 -8.92 0.69 5.22
N GLU A 71 -9.09 0.90 6.54
CA GLU A 71 -10.37 0.61 7.21
C GLU A 71 -11.42 1.69 6.97
N LYS A 72 -10.97 2.89 6.59
CA LYS A 72 -11.84 4.04 6.31
C LYS A 72 -11.91 4.24 4.79
N GLN A 73 -13.10 4.55 4.27
CA GLN A 73 -13.25 4.88 2.84
C GLN A 73 -12.31 6.01 2.38
N ALA A 74 -12.03 6.97 3.28
CA ALA A 74 -11.09 8.05 3.04
C ALA A 74 -9.65 7.60 2.73
N GLY A 75 -9.23 6.40 3.15
CA GLY A 75 -7.93 5.83 2.79
C GLY A 75 -8.00 4.85 1.62
N VAL A 76 -9.10 4.10 1.48
CA VAL A 76 -9.29 3.15 0.36
C VAL A 76 -9.34 3.88 -0.98
N VAL A 77 -10.07 4.99 -1.07
CA VAL A 77 -10.23 5.76 -2.32
C VAL A 77 -8.87 6.26 -2.87
N PRO A 78 -8.05 7.01 -2.10
CA PRO A 78 -6.74 7.42 -2.59
C PRO A 78 -5.82 6.23 -2.83
N PHE A 79 -5.90 5.16 -2.02
CA PHE A 79 -5.10 3.97 -2.24
C PHE A 79 -5.37 3.32 -3.61
N VAL A 80 -6.64 3.06 -3.93
CA VAL A 80 -7.02 2.44 -5.20
C VAL A 80 -6.72 3.35 -6.38
N LEU A 81 -6.96 4.66 -6.26
CA LEU A 81 -6.68 5.65 -7.31
C LEU A 81 -5.20 5.64 -7.70
N PHE A 82 -4.32 5.72 -6.70
CA PHE A 82 -2.89 5.82 -6.91
C PHE A 82 -2.25 4.52 -7.38
N VAL A 83 -2.68 3.37 -6.84
CA VAL A 83 -2.27 2.06 -7.36
C VAL A 83 -2.69 1.92 -8.82
N SER A 84 -3.93 2.31 -9.15
CA SER A 84 -4.41 2.29 -10.54
C SER A 84 -3.60 3.23 -11.42
N LEU A 85 -3.24 4.41 -10.95
CA LEU A 85 -2.43 5.35 -11.71
C LEU A 85 -1.04 4.78 -12.03
N VAL A 86 -0.38 4.13 -11.06
CA VAL A 86 0.93 3.48 -11.29
C VAL A 86 0.80 2.25 -12.20
N LEU A 87 -0.28 1.48 -12.06
CA LEU A 87 -0.50 0.27 -12.84
C LEU A 87 -0.98 0.54 -14.27
N PHE A 88 -1.78 1.57 -14.52
CA PHE A 88 -2.33 1.84 -15.85
C PHE A 88 -1.58 2.94 -16.61
N ASN A 89 -0.58 3.59 -15.99
CA ASN A 89 0.38 4.38 -16.75
C ASN A 89 1.08 3.45 -17.75
N LYS A 90 0.74 3.56 -19.03
CA LYS A 90 1.34 2.71 -20.07
C LYS A 90 2.84 2.94 -20.04
N LEU A 91 3.62 1.86 -19.86
CA LEU A 91 5.04 1.90 -20.21
C LEU A 91 5.09 2.24 -21.71
N PRO A 92 5.69 3.36 -22.14
CA PRO A 92 5.85 3.65 -23.56
C PRO A 92 6.61 2.52 -24.28
N ILE A 93 7.47 1.79 -23.57
CA ILE A 93 8.27 0.66 -24.09
C ILE A 93 7.39 -0.54 -24.54
N LEU A 94 6.22 -0.76 -23.92
CA LEU A 94 5.33 -1.86 -24.32
C LEU A 94 4.39 -1.46 -25.47
N GLN A 95 4.12 -0.17 -25.65
CA GLN A 95 3.37 0.31 -26.82
C GLN A 95 4.18 0.11 -28.11
N GLN A 96 5.48 0.38 -28.07
CA GLN A 96 6.35 0.18 -29.22
C GLN A 96 6.51 -1.31 -29.59
N ALA A 97 6.46 -2.21 -28.61
CA ALA A 97 6.54 -3.64 -28.84
C ALA A 97 5.23 -4.24 -29.38
N ASP A 98 4.06 -3.70 -28.98
CA ASP A 98 2.77 -4.08 -29.54
C ASP A 98 2.53 -3.44 -30.92
N GLU A 99 2.93 -2.18 -31.14
CA GLU A 99 2.86 -1.53 -32.46
C GLU A 99 3.79 -2.21 -33.48
N ASN A 100 5.06 -2.49 -33.12
CA ASN A 100 6.00 -3.19 -34.02
C ASN A 100 5.63 -4.65 -34.33
N LYS A 101 4.62 -5.21 -33.64
CA LYS A 101 4.12 -6.56 -33.93
C LYS A 101 2.91 -6.56 -34.86
N GLN A 102 2.35 -5.38 -35.14
CA GLN A 102 1.20 -5.16 -36.01
C GLN A 102 1.59 -4.47 -37.34
N VAL A 103 2.90 -4.26 -37.59
CA VAL A 103 3.48 -3.78 -38.86
C VAL A 103 4.30 -4.86 -39.54
#